data_AF-A0A7C6DLM9-F1
#
_entry.id   AF-A0A7C6DLM9-F1
#
_cell.length_a   1.000
_cell.length_b   1.000
_cell.length_c   1.000
_cell.angle_alpha   90.00
_cell.angle_beta   90.00
_cell.angle_gamma   90.00
#
_symmetry.space_group_name_H-M   'P 1'
#
loop_
_entity.id
_entity.type
_entity.pdbx_description
1 polymer ?
#
loop_
_entity_poly.entity_id
_entity_poly.type
_entity_poly.pdbx_seq_one_letter_code
_entity_poly.pdbx_strand_id
1 'polypeptide(L)' 'MTLRVPSLQLGGSWQSVDGKVEAGETSGEAALRELREETGLAPVAL' A
#
# COMPACT_ATOMS: atom_id res chain seq x y z
N MET A 1 5.17 4.51 -6.28
CA MET A 1 4.46 5.70 -5.76
C MET A 1 3.10 5.76 -6.41
N THR A 2 2.05 6.03 -5.65
CA THR A 2 0.65 6.08 -6.11
C THR A 2 0.12 7.52 -5.94
N LEU A 3 -0.82 7.92 -6.80
CA LEU A 3 -1.53 9.19 -6.65
C LEU A 3 -2.76 8.96 -5.76
N ARG A 4 -2.76 9.53 -4.56
CA ARG A 4 -3.82 9.27 -3.57
C ARG A 4 -5.15 9.87 -4.02
N VAL A 5 -6.24 9.14 -3.79
CA VAL A 5 -7.61 9.61 -4.10
C VAL A 5 -7.87 10.96 -3.44
N PRO A 6 -8.31 12.01 -4.18
CA PRO A 6 -8.43 13.37 -3.66
C PRO A 6 -9.34 13.54 -2.43
N SER A 7 -10.32 12.67 -2.23
CA SER A 7 -11.26 12.73 -1.10
C SER A 7 -10.70 12.19 0.22
N LEU A 8 -9.53 11.56 0.20
CA LEU A 8 -8.89 11.02 1.40
C LEU A 8 -7.93 12.04 2.02
N GLN A 9 -7.51 11.78 3.26
CA GLN A 9 -6.44 12.56 3.90
C GLN A 9 -5.18 12.53 3.03
N LEU A 10 -4.56 13.70 2.78
CA LEU A 10 -3.45 13.87 1.83
C LEU A 10 -3.81 13.49 0.37
N GLY A 11 -5.09 13.54 0.01
CA GLY A 11 -5.57 13.28 -1.34
C GLY A 11 -4.93 14.20 -2.38
N GLY A 12 -4.70 13.67 -3.58
CA GLY A 12 -4.04 14.38 -4.68
C GLY A 12 -2.52 14.51 -4.55
N SER A 13 -1.92 13.97 -3.48
CA SER A 13 -0.47 13.90 -3.34
C SER A 13 0.09 12.56 -3.84
N TRP A 14 1.31 12.59 -4.35
CA TRP A 14 2.08 11.39 -4.68
C TRP A 14 2.74 10.84 -3.42
N GLN A 15 2.51 9.57 -3.12
CA GLN A 15 3.03 8.93 -1.92
C GLN A 15 3.65 7.56 -2.24
N SER A 16 4.42 7.02 -1.29
CA SER A 16 4.77 5.60 -1.31
C SER A 16 3.50 4.75 -1.14
N VAL A 17 3.58 3.47 -1.52
CA VAL A 17 2.57 2.50 -1.07
C VAL A 17 2.75 2.34 0.43
N ASP A 18 1.71 2.63 1.20
CA ASP A 18 1.74 2.59 2.66
C ASP A 18 0.41 2.14 3.24
N GLY A 19 0.45 1.71 4.49
CA GLY A 19 -0.73 1.38 5.27
C GLY A 19 -0.35 0.91 6.67
N LYS A 20 -1.37 0.62 7.48
CA LYS A 20 -1.16 0.17 8.85
C LYS A 20 -0.87 -1.32 8.87
N VAL A 21 -0.03 -1.73 9.82
CA VAL A 21 0.09 -3.13 10.19
C VAL A 21 -1.13 -3.48 11.05
N GLU A 22 -1.93 -4.41 10.56
CA GLU A 22 -3.13 -4.90 11.24
C GLU A 22 -2.79 -6.02 12.24
N ALA A 23 -3.74 -6.35 13.12
CA ALA A 23 -3.53 -7.41 14.10
C ALA A 23 -3.40 -8.79 13.41
N GLY A 24 -2.30 -9.49 13.68
CA GLY A 24 -2.07 -10.84 13.18
C GLY A 24 -1.22 -10.93 11.90
N GLU A 25 -0.72 -9.80 11.39
CA GLU A 25 0.27 -9.78 10.31
C GLU A 25 1.60 -9.16 10.76
N THR A 26 2.67 -9.54 10.08
CA THR A 26 3.98 -8.89 10.17
C THR A 26 4.02 -7.63 9.30
N SER A 27 5.00 -6.75 9.53
CA SER A 27 5.21 -5.57 8.67
C SER A 27 5.49 -5.91 7.21
N GLY A 28 6.09 -7.08 6.94
CA GLY A 28 6.33 -7.56 5.56
C GLY A 28 5.05 -8.01 4.88
N GLU A 29 4.19 -8.74 5.60
CA GLU A 29 2.87 -9.15 5.10
C GLU A 29 1.97 -7.95 4.83
N ALA A 30 1.95 -6.97 5.75
CA ALA A 30 1.24 -5.71 5.57
C ALA A 30 1.71 -4.98 4.30
N ALA A 31 3.03 -4.86 4.09
CA ALA A 31 3.58 -4.21 2.91
C ALA A 31 3.18 -4.91 1.60
N LEU A 32 3.13 -6.25 1.58
CA LEU A 32 2.67 -7.02 0.42
C LEU A 32 1.17 -6.86 0.17
N ARG A 33 0.38 -6.80 1.24
CA ARG A 33 -1.07 -6.56 1.17
C ARG A 33 -1.37 -5.17 0.60
N GLU A 34 -0.78 -4.11 1.14
CA GLU A 34 -0.97 -2.73 0.66
C GLU A 34 -0.52 -2.55 -0.79
N LEU A 35 0.61 -3.18 -1.18
CA LEU A 35 1.07 -3.19 -2.57
C LEU A 35 -0.01 -3.75 -3.50
N ARG A 36 -0.64 -4.85 -3.11
CA ARG A 36 -1.70 -5.47 -3.90
C ARG A 36 -2.97 -4.62 -3.92
N GLU A 37 -3.37 -4.04 -2.79
CA GLU A 37 -4.59 -3.23 -2.68
C GLU A 37 -4.52 -1.95 -3.52
N GLU A 38 -3.41 -1.21 -3.45
CA GLU A 38 -3.30 0.07 -4.16
C GLU A 38 -2.91 -0.06 -5.63
N THR A 39 -2.15 -1.09 -5.99
CA THR A 39 -1.55 -1.20 -7.33
C THR A 39 -1.99 -2.43 -8.12
N GLY A 40 -2.57 -3.42 -7.46
CA GLY A 40 -2.87 -4.72 -8.07
C GLY A 40 -1.64 -5.59 -8.36
N LEU A 41 -0.43 -5.18 -7.94
CA LEU A 41 0.82 -5.88 -8.21
C LEU A 41 1.20 -6.86 -7.08
N ALA A 42 2.01 -7.85 -7.44
CA ALA A 42 2.63 -8.79 -6.51
C ALA A 42 4.09 -9.05 -6.94
N PRO A 43 5.01 -9.31 -6.00
CA PRO A 43 6.40 -9.62 -6.35
C PRO A 43 6.51 -10.97 -7.06
N VAL A 44 7.45 -11.07 -7.99
CA VAL A 44 7.86 -12.34 -8.59
C VAL A 44 8.98 -12.96 -7.77
N ALA A 45 8.96 -14.28 -7.62
CA ALA A 45 10.12 -15.01 -7.10
C ALA A 45 11.27 -14.90 -8.12
N LEU A 46 12.49 -14.72 -7.61
CA LEU A 46 13.73 -14.70 -8.41
C LEU A 46 14.30 -16.10 -8.58
#